data_AF-A0A255Y0G0-F1
#
_entry.id   AF-A0A255Y0G0-F1
#
_cell.length_a   1.000
_cell.length_b   1.000
_cell.length_c   1.000
_cell.angle_alpha   90.00
_cell.angle_beta   90.00
_cell.angle_gamma   90.00
#
_symmetry.space_group_name_H-M   'P 1'
#
loop_
_entity.id
_entity.type
_entity.pdbx_description
1 polymer ?
#
loop_
_entity_poly.entity_id
_entity_poly.type
_entity_poly.pdbx_seq_one_letter_code
_entity_poly.pdbx_strand_id
1 'polypeptide(L)'
;MMCPLNGGGHQVIEDDERKLLVRRIFSNGRRRYDAASKERLVAACLEAGVSVSRLALEHGVNANLLRKWIKTAKEAGTLRAPARSAFIPVQVSAASHLVEGPALRGEARQSKSLPLSTKVSACLPNGVTLSLECGDVEALTAIIGALGHVQTER
;
A
#
# COMPACT_ATOMS: atom_id res chain seq x y z
N MET A 1 22.16 37.74 43.79
CA MET A 1 21.36 36.94 42.82
C MET A 1 22.18 35.71 42.45
N MET A 2 21.81 34.52 42.91
CA MET A 2 22.27 33.28 42.30
C MET A 2 21.17 32.23 42.42
N CYS A 3 20.58 31.90 41.29
CA CYS A 3 20.07 30.58 40.96
C CYS A 3 20.67 30.25 39.57
N PRO A 4 20.71 29.00 39.09
CA PRO A 4 20.25 27.74 39.69
C PRO A 4 21.25 26.59 39.50
N LEU A 5 20.97 25.38 40.00
CA LEU A 5 21.17 24.17 39.19
C LEU A 5 20.08 23.14 39.54
N ASN A 6 19.17 22.96 38.58
CA ASN A 6 18.16 21.90 38.54
C ASN A 6 18.85 20.54 38.52
N GLY A 7 18.77 19.80 39.62
CA GLY A 7 19.08 18.37 39.68
C GLY A 7 17.91 17.54 39.15
N GLY A 8 17.68 17.58 37.84
CA GLY A 8 16.72 16.73 37.14
C GLY A 8 17.39 15.52 36.53
N GLY A 9 17.96 14.63 37.36
CA GLY A 9 18.49 13.35 36.91
C GLY A 9 17.35 12.38 36.63
N HIS A 10 16.87 12.34 35.39
CA HIS A 10 15.93 11.32 34.94
C HIS A 10 16.54 10.53 33.78
N GLN A 11 17.04 9.34 34.13
CA GLN A 11 17.09 8.10 33.35
C GLN A 11 17.70 8.18 31.94
N VAL A 12 18.94 7.68 31.77
CA VAL A 12 19.57 7.50 30.44
C VAL A 12 20.00 6.03 30.18
N ILE A 13 19.65 5.09 31.05
CA ILE A 13 20.19 3.72 30.95
C ILE A 13 19.32 2.79 30.08
N GLU A 14 18.05 3.11 29.81
CA GLU A 14 17.14 2.25 29.01
C GLU A 14 17.08 2.60 27.50
N ASP A 15 17.75 3.67 27.07
CA ASP A 15 17.60 4.23 25.70
C ASP A 15 18.43 3.48 24.64
N ASP A 16 19.49 2.78 25.04
CA ASP A 16 20.42 2.14 24.09
C ASP A 16 19.88 0.84 23.47
N GLU A 17 19.05 0.09 24.21
CA GLU A 17 18.46 -1.16 23.71
C GLU A 17 17.44 -0.93 22.59
N ARG A 18 16.83 0.26 22.58
CA ARG A 18 15.84 0.66 21.58
C ARG A 18 16.49 1.28 20.35
N LYS A 19 17.78 1.56 20.35
CA LYS A 19 18.47 2.15 19.21
C LYS A 19 18.65 1.15 18.07
N LEU A 20 18.43 1.62 16.85
CA LEU A 20 18.78 0.83 15.66
C LEU A 20 20.28 0.60 15.59
N LEU A 21 20.69 -0.65 15.41
CA LEU A 21 22.08 -1.02 15.21
C LEU A 21 22.60 -0.41 13.91
N VAL A 22 23.68 0.37 14.00
CA VAL A 22 24.33 1.00 12.84
C VAL A 22 25.49 0.12 12.39
N ARG A 23 25.38 -0.48 11.20
CA ARG A 23 26.45 -1.31 10.61
C ARG A 23 27.61 -0.50 10.06
N ARG A 24 27.36 0.70 9.56
CA ARG A 24 28.40 1.56 8.96
C ARG A 24 27.99 3.02 9.01
N ILE A 25 28.94 3.87 9.37
CA ILE A 25 28.85 5.32 9.22
C ILE A 25 29.78 5.70 8.06
N PHE A 26 29.26 6.43 7.08
CA PHE A 26 30.05 6.94 5.96
C PHE A 26 30.71 8.27 6.36
N SER A 27 31.81 8.64 5.69
CA SER A 27 32.50 9.92 5.89
C SER A 27 31.60 11.16 5.67
N ASN A 28 30.50 11.01 4.92
CA ASN A 28 29.48 12.03 4.71
C ASN A 28 28.39 12.08 5.81
N GLY A 29 28.58 11.38 6.93
CA GLY A 29 27.63 11.35 8.06
C GLY A 29 26.39 10.47 7.83
N ARG A 30 26.24 9.84 6.66
CA ARG A 30 25.14 8.88 6.44
C ARG A 30 25.35 7.61 7.25
N ARG A 31 24.27 7.07 7.80
CA ARG A 31 24.28 5.82 8.57
C ARG A 31 23.60 4.72 7.76
N ARG A 32 24.22 3.53 7.72
CA ARG A 32 23.59 2.29 7.29
C ARG A 32 23.21 1.50 8.52
N TYR A 33 21.92 1.29 8.68
CA TYR A 33 21.36 0.48 9.75
C TYR A 33 21.40 -0.99 9.36
N ASP A 34 21.48 -1.83 10.38
CA ASP A 34 21.28 -3.26 10.26
C ASP A 34 19.89 -3.59 9.70
N ALA A 35 19.83 -4.60 8.84
CA ALA A 35 18.61 -4.95 8.10
C ALA A 35 17.55 -5.53 9.04
N ALA A 36 17.93 -6.48 9.90
CA ALA A 36 17.00 -7.12 10.83
C ALA A 36 16.44 -6.12 11.86
N SER A 37 17.29 -5.22 12.35
CA SER A 37 16.89 -4.15 13.28
C SER A 37 15.89 -3.18 12.65
N LYS A 38 16.16 -2.78 11.40
CA LYS A 38 15.27 -1.93 10.61
C LYS A 38 13.93 -2.62 10.33
N GLU A 39 13.95 -3.91 9.96
CA GLU A 39 12.74 -4.68 9.65
C GLU A 39 11.83 -4.82 10.86
N ARG A 40 12.40 -5.11 12.05
CA ARG A 40 11.64 -5.14 13.31
C ARG A 40 10.92 -3.81 13.58
N LEU A 41 11.62 -2.69 13.41
CA LEU A 41 11.03 -1.36 13.60
C LEU A 41 9.91 -1.07 12.58
N VAL A 42 10.11 -1.46 11.33
CA VAL A 42 9.10 -1.28 10.27
C VAL A 42 7.88 -2.15 10.52
N ALA A 43 8.06 -3.39 10.99
CA ALA A 43 6.96 -4.29 11.35
C ALA A 43 6.11 -3.72 12.50
N ALA A 44 6.75 -3.23 13.57
CA ALA A 44 6.07 -2.59 14.69
C ALA A 44 5.26 -1.33 14.26
N CYS A 45 5.72 -0.59 13.25
CA CYS A 45 4.96 0.55 12.69
C CYS A 45 3.69 0.16 11.92
N LEU A 46 3.53 -1.11 11.54
CA LEU A 46 2.37 -1.57 10.77
C LEU A 46 1.23 -2.09 11.66
N GLU A 47 1.47 -2.25 12.96
CA GLU A 47 0.45 -2.61 13.91
C GLU A 47 -0.63 -1.51 14.03
N ALA A 48 -1.88 -1.93 14.19
CA ALA A 48 -3.01 -1.01 14.27
C ALA A 48 -2.90 -0.16 15.55
N GLY A 49 -3.02 1.17 15.41
CA GLY A 49 -2.96 2.11 16.54
C GLY A 49 -1.56 2.61 16.90
N VAL A 50 -0.50 2.16 16.22
CA VAL A 50 0.86 2.63 16.47
C VAL A 50 1.14 3.95 15.74
N SER A 51 1.67 4.93 16.47
CA SER A 51 2.14 6.19 15.90
C SER A 51 3.58 6.04 15.40
N VAL A 52 3.77 6.12 14.08
CA VAL A 52 5.10 6.09 13.43
C VAL A 52 6.02 7.17 13.99
N SER A 53 5.50 8.36 14.30
CA SER A 53 6.30 9.45 14.85
C SER A 53 6.78 9.15 16.27
N ARG A 54 5.95 8.48 17.09
CA ARG A 54 6.34 8.05 18.43
C ARG A 54 7.46 7.01 18.37
N LEU A 55 7.28 5.99 17.52
CA LEU A 55 8.28 4.93 17.34
C LEU A 55 9.59 5.48 16.76
N ALA A 56 9.52 6.46 15.85
CA ALA A 56 10.70 7.15 15.35
C ALA A 56 11.50 7.82 16.47
N LEU A 57 10.83 8.54 17.38
CA LEU A 57 11.49 9.21 18.51
C LEU A 57 12.09 8.21 19.50
N GLU A 58 11.33 7.18 19.86
CA GLU A 58 11.76 6.12 20.79
C GLU A 58 12.98 5.34 20.30
N HIS A 59 13.14 5.21 18.98
CA HIS A 59 14.29 4.55 18.36
C HIS A 59 15.39 5.54 17.90
N GLY A 60 15.22 6.85 18.13
CA GLY A 60 16.17 7.89 17.73
C GLY A 60 16.34 8.06 16.21
N VAL A 61 15.30 7.74 15.43
CA VAL A 61 15.29 7.77 13.97
C VAL A 61 14.43 8.92 13.46
N ASN A 62 14.80 9.52 12.32
CA ASN A 62 13.96 10.51 11.67
C ASN A 62 12.65 9.86 11.17
N ALA A 63 11.50 10.39 11.58
CA ALA A 63 10.18 9.89 11.16
C ALA A 63 10.00 9.85 9.63
N ASN A 64 10.61 10.78 8.89
CA ASN A 64 10.56 10.79 7.43
C ASN A 64 11.34 9.62 6.83
N LEU A 65 12.47 9.23 7.45
CA LEU A 65 13.25 8.06 7.04
C LEU A 65 12.46 6.77 7.29
N LEU A 66 11.81 6.68 8.45
CA LEU A 66 10.98 5.54 8.81
C LEU A 66 9.77 5.39 7.88
N ARG A 67 9.10 6.49 7.52
CA ARG A 67 8.02 6.51 6.50
C ARG A 67 8.49 6.01 5.14
N LYS A 68 9.69 6.41 4.71
CA LYS A 68 10.29 5.91 3.47
C LYS A 68 10.51 4.39 3.53
N TRP A 69 11.03 3.88 4.65
CA TRP A 69 11.23 2.44 4.82
C TRP A 69 9.92 1.64 4.84
N ILE A 70 8.88 2.15 5.50
CA ILE A 70 7.55 1.54 5.49
C ILE A 70 6.99 1.49 4.06
N LYS A 71 7.12 2.58 3.29
CA LYS A 71 6.69 2.62 1.88
C LYS A 71 7.43 1.57 1.05
N THR A 72 8.76 1.51 1.14
CA THR A 72 9.55 0.51 0.44
C THR A 72 9.20 -0.93 0.84
N ALA A 73 8.93 -1.20 2.12
CA ALA A 73 8.54 -2.53 2.58
C ALA A 73 7.15 -2.97 2.08
N LYS A 74 6.21 -2.02 1.91
CA LYS A 74 4.90 -2.27 1.29
C LYS A 74 5.03 -2.55 -0.21
N GLU A 75 5.88 -1.79 -0.91
CA GLU A 75 6.13 -1.93 -2.35
C GLU A 75 6.89 -3.20 -2.70
N ALA A 76 7.88 -3.59 -1.87
CA ALA A 76 8.68 -4.79 -2.06
C ALA A 76 7.91 -6.10 -1.79
N GLY A 77 6.62 -6.04 -1.45
CA GLY A 77 5.78 -7.22 -1.19
C GLY A 77 6.17 -8.01 0.06
N THR A 78 7.20 -7.57 0.79
CA THR A 78 7.71 -8.23 2.01
C THR A 78 6.66 -8.26 3.11
N LEU A 79 5.70 -7.33 3.07
CA LEU A 79 4.60 -7.22 4.03
C LEU A 79 3.31 -6.94 3.24
N ARG A 80 2.88 -7.92 2.43
CA ARG A 80 1.54 -7.93 1.84
C ARG A 80 0.53 -7.91 2.99
N ALA A 81 0.03 -6.71 3.34
CA ALA A 81 -1.22 -6.61 4.06
C ALA A 81 -2.25 -7.45 3.30
N PRO A 82 -3.08 -8.27 3.97
CA PRO A 82 -4.12 -9.01 3.28
C PRO A 82 -4.89 -7.99 2.44
N ALA A 83 -5.00 -8.26 1.14
CA ALA A 83 -5.76 -7.40 0.26
C ALA A 83 -7.10 -7.18 0.94
N ARG A 84 -7.39 -5.93 1.34
CA ARG A 84 -8.72 -5.60 1.83
C ARG A 84 -9.64 -5.97 0.69
N SER A 85 -10.34 -7.09 0.84
CA SER A 85 -11.31 -7.55 -0.14
C SER A 85 -12.20 -6.35 -0.45
N ALA A 86 -12.23 -5.93 -1.71
CA ALA A 86 -13.17 -4.90 -2.16
C ALA A 86 -14.63 -5.39 -2.05
N PHE A 87 -14.81 -6.66 -1.73
CA PHE A 87 -16.11 -7.29 -1.56
C PHE A 87 -16.43 -7.42 -0.08
N ILE A 88 -17.53 -6.80 0.32
CA ILE A 88 -18.22 -7.06 1.58
C ILE A 88 -19.04 -8.35 1.37
N PRO A 89 -18.94 -9.37 2.23
CA PRO A 89 -19.76 -10.55 2.10
C PRO A 89 -21.24 -10.18 2.35
N VAL A 90 -22.06 -10.22 1.29
CA VAL A 90 -23.51 -10.09 1.40
C VAL A 90 -24.05 -11.47 1.80
N GLN A 91 -24.50 -11.58 3.05
CA GLN A 91 -25.20 -12.77 3.55
C GLN A 91 -26.59 -12.81 2.89
N VAL A 92 -26.77 -13.69 1.90
CA VAL A 92 -28.10 -13.96 1.34
C VAL A 92 -28.79 -14.98 2.26
N SER A 93 -29.61 -14.50 3.17
CA SER A 93 -30.54 -15.37 3.88
C SER A 93 -31.63 -15.78 2.88
N ALA A 94 -31.63 -17.05 2.48
CA ALA A 94 -32.76 -17.63 1.79
C ALA A 94 -33.90 -17.73 2.80
N ALA A 95 -34.74 -16.69 2.85
CA ALA A 95 -36.06 -16.81 3.44
C ALA A 95 -36.85 -17.77 2.55
N SER A 96 -36.99 -19.01 3.01
CA SER A 96 -37.87 -20.02 2.43
C SER A 96 -39.31 -19.53 2.54
N HIS A 97 -39.76 -18.76 1.55
CA HIS A 97 -41.18 -18.51 1.35
C HIS A 97 -41.72 -19.65 0.48
N LEU A 98 -42.17 -20.69 1.17
CA LEU A 98 -43.15 -21.62 0.65
C LEU A 98 -44.45 -20.84 0.44
N VAL A 99 -44.85 -20.60 -0.81
CA VAL A 99 -46.26 -20.63 -1.23
C VAL A 99 -46.36 -20.57 -2.75
N GLU A 100 -47.08 -21.55 -3.30
CA GLU A 100 -47.48 -21.74 -4.69
C GLU A 100 -48.32 -20.59 -5.27
N GLY A 101 -48.25 -20.39 -6.59
CA GLY A 101 -49.35 -19.83 -7.38
C GLY A 101 -48.91 -19.17 -8.69
N PRO A 102 -49.66 -19.29 -9.81
CA PRO A 102 -49.07 -19.58 -11.12
C PRO A 102 -49.10 -18.43 -12.15
N ALA A 103 -48.22 -18.58 -13.15
CA ALA A 103 -48.28 -18.17 -14.57
C ALA A 103 -48.89 -16.80 -14.95
N LEU A 104 -48.16 -16.01 -15.75
CA LEU A 104 -48.64 -15.51 -17.06
C LEU A 104 -47.51 -14.82 -17.86
N ARG A 105 -47.65 -14.99 -19.18
CA ARG A 105 -46.79 -14.73 -20.33
C ARG A 105 -46.53 -13.22 -20.58
N GLY A 106 -45.35 -12.84 -21.07
CA GLY A 106 -45.09 -11.49 -21.57
C GLY A 106 -43.75 -11.34 -22.31
N GLU A 107 -43.81 -11.19 -23.63
CA GLU A 107 -42.68 -11.06 -24.56
C GLU A 107 -41.96 -9.71 -24.50
N ALA A 108 -40.67 -9.76 -24.87
CA ALA A 108 -39.84 -8.75 -25.52
C ALA A 108 -39.79 -7.32 -24.95
N ARG A 109 -38.59 -6.91 -24.53
CA ARG A 109 -38.02 -5.60 -24.90
C ARG A 109 -36.49 -5.65 -24.83
N GLN A 110 -35.89 -5.55 -26.03
CA GLN A 110 -34.47 -5.32 -26.26
C GLN A 110 -33.98 -4.16 -25.38
N SER A 111 -33.18 -4.49 -24.38
CA SER A 111 -32.39 -3.50 -23.67
C SER A 111 -31.15 -3.28 -24.52
N LYS A 112 -31.13 -2.18 -25.28
CA LYS A 112 -29.92 -1.71 -25.97
C LYS A 112 -28.83 -1.56 -24.91
N SER A 113 -27.90 -2.51 -24.87
CA SER A 113 -26.71 -2.44 -24.04
C SER A 113 -25.93 -1.20 -24.46
N LEU A 114 -25.83 -0.22 -23.56
CA LEU A 114 -24.87 0.87 -23.71
C LEU A 114 -23.48 0.26 -23.95
N PRO A 115 -22.66 0.81 -24.87
CA PRO A 115 -21.34 0.25 -25.12
C PRO A 115 -20.54 0.36 -23.83
N LEU A 116 -20.18 -0.79 -23.26
CA LEU A 116 -19.26 -0.89 -22.14
C LEU A 116 -17.89 -0.49 -22.68
N SER A 117 -17.63 0.82 -22.77
CA SER A 117 -16.32 1.33 -23.18
C SER A 117 -15.30 0.77 -22.21
N THR A 118 -14.50 -0.18 -22.70
CA THR A 118 -13.59 -0.93 -21.85
C THR A 118 -12.35 -0.06 -21.70
N LYS A 119 -12.16 0.45 -20.47
CA LYS A 119 -11.05 1.33 -20.13
C LYS A 119 -9.85 0.50 -19.70
N VAL A 120 -8.71 0.69 -20.35
CA VAL A 120 -7.44 0.04 -20.04
C VAL A 120 -6.41 1.09 -19.64
N SER A 121 -5.73 0.88 -18.52
CA SER A 121 -4.67 1.76 -18.03
C SER A 121 -3.39 1.00 -17.72
N ALA A 122 -2.24 1.54 -18.11
CA ALA A 122 -0.92 0.95 -17.86
C ALA A 122 0.10 2.02 -17.43
N CYS A 123 1.02 1.65 -16.54
CA CYS A 123 2.12 2.51 -16.09
C CYS A 123 3.45 1.99 -16.64
N LEU A 124 4.23 2.86 -17.26
CA LEU A 124 5.56 2.58 -17.78
C LEU A 124 6.63 2.77 -16.68
N PRO A 125 7.81 2.12 -16.78
CA PRO A 125 8.88 2.21 -15.78
C PRO A 125 9.48 3.61 -15.64
N ASN A 126 9.25 4.50 -16.61
CA ASN A 126 9.58 5.92 -16.56
C ASN A 126 8.55 6.77 -15.79
N GLY A 127 7.48 6.16 -15.26
CA GLY A 127 6.40 6.83 -14.53
C GLY A 127 5.28 7.38 -15.40
N VAL A 128 5.34 7.23 -16.73
CA VAL A 128 4.27 7.66 -17.64
C VAL A 128 3.08 6.71 -17.54
N THR A 129 1.87 7.26 -17.45
CA THR A 129 0.62 6.49 -17.40
C THR A 129 -0.13 6.65 -18.72
N LEU A 130 -0.46 5.53 -19.36
CA LEU A 130 -1.29 5.47 -20.56
C LEU A 130 -2.70 5.01 -20.18
N SER A 131 -3.73 5.67 -20.69
CA SER A 131 -5.14 5.29 -20.49
C SER A 131 -5.83 5.28 -21.85
N LEU A 132 -6.50 4.17 -22.16
CA LEU A 132 -7.22 3.95 -23.40
C LEU A 132 -8.65 3.58 -23.08
N GLU A 133 -9.58 4.14 -23.84
CA GLU A 133 -11.00 3.80 -23.78
C GLU A 133 -11.37 3.30 -25.16
N CYS A 134 -11.63 1.99 -25.27
CA CYS A 134 -11.97 1.37 -26.54
C CYS A 134 -13.24 0.53 -26.40
N GLY A 135 -14.16 0.69 -27.34
CA GLY A 135 -15.36 -0.14 -27.45
C GLY A 135 -15.14 -1.40 -28.29
N ASP A 136 -13.96 -1.58 -28.85
CA ASP A 136 -13.61 -2.69 -29.75
C ASP A 136 -12.41 -3.48 -29.22
N VAL A 137 -12.61 -4.77 -29.02
CA VAL A 137 -11.61 -5.71 -28.49
C VAL A 137 -10.48 -5.94 -29.49
N GLU A 138 -10.77 -5.92 -30.79
CA GLU A 138 -9.76 -6.11 -31.85
C GLU A 138 -8.82 -4.90 -31.90
N ALA A 139 -9.38 -3.69 -31.90
CA ALA A 139 -8.60 -2.46 -31.81
C ALA A 139 -7.74 -2.39 -30.53
N LEU A 140 -8.31 -2.80 -29.39
CA LEU A 140 -7.57 -2.87 -28.12
C LEU A 140 -6.41 -3.86 -28.18
N THR A 141 -6.63 -5.05 -28.75
CA THR A 141 -5.61 -6.09 -28.90
C THR A 141 -4.48 -5.64 -29.82
N ALA A 142 -4.81 -4.97 -30.93
CA ALA A 142 -3.83 -4.39 -31.84
C ALA A 142 -2.96 -3.32 -31.15
N ILE A 143 -3.55 -2.44 -30.34
CA ILE A 143 -2.82 -1.41 -29.60
C ILE A 143 -1.89 -2.03 -28.56
N ILE A 144 -2.37 -3.00 -27.77
CA ILE A 144 -1.56 -3.71 -26.78
C ILE A 144 -0.40 -4.43 -27.46
N GLY A 145 -0.65 -5.10 -28.59
CA GLY A 145 0.39 -5.75 -29.40
C GLY A 145 1.45 -4.78 -29.92
N ALA A 146 1.04 -3.61 -30.41
CA ALA A 146 1.94 -2.56 -30.88
C ALA A 146 2.80 -2.00 -29.73
N LEU A 147 2.20 -1.74 -28.56
CA LEU A 147 2.89 -1.25 -27.37
C LEU A 147 3.88 -2.28 -26.80
N GLY A 148 3.56 -3.58 -26.89
CA GLY A 148 4.45 -4.66 -26.45
C GLY A 148 5.76 -4.76 -27.24
N HIS A 149 5.80 -4.24 -28.47
CA HIS A 149 7.01 -4.24 -29.32
C HIS A 149 7.84 -2.95 -29.20
N VAL A 150 7.39 -1.97 -28.42
CA VAL A 150 8.19 -0.77 -28.14
C VAL A 150 9.33 -1.18 -27.21
N GLN A 151 10.52 -1.39 -27.78
CA GLN A 151 11.74 -1.59 -27.01
C GLN A 151 11.93 -0.36 -26.13
N THR A 152 11.75 -0.52 -24.82
CA THR A 152 12.13 0.50 -23.85
C THR A 152 13.65 0.49 -23.78
N GLU A 153 14.32 1.20 -24.71
CA GLU A 153 15.76 1.39 -24.67
C GLU A 153 16.17 1.95 -23.30
N ARG A 154 17.22 1.35 -22.76
CA ARG A 154 17.72 1.52 -21.40
C ARG A 154 18.79 2.60 -21.33
#